data_AF-A0A3S0I4X9-F1
#
_entry.id   AF-A0A3S0I4X9-F1
#
_cell.length_a   1.000
_cell.length_b   1.000
_cell.length_c   1.000
_cell.angle_alpha   90.00
_cell.angle_beta   90.00
_cell.angle_gamma   90.00
#
_symmetry.space_group_name_H-M   'P 1'
#
loop_
_entity.id
_entity.type
_entity.pdbx_description
1 polymer ?
#
loop_
_entity_poly.entity_id
_entity_poly.type
_entity_poly.pdbx_seq_one_letter_code
_entity_poly.pdbx_strand_id
1 'polypeptide(L)'
;MSELAAEYAASLPGPDLSSMILGLSEILPQVPQVRQVALGDRDGAYDPEHHLILIDSEATPQRQRFTLAHEISHALLLNDHDLLSDLHDLYEGDKLEQAIETLCNVGAAAMLMPPALVDDVYRRFGATGRTLSELARRADVSASAALYTLAAHTDTAVMYAVCGAGRGAAGTLRVRASAASASFPYSLAPGTAIPEGHPVQEARLSGLPVETTSYIPFRSGRKMPAYVTAYPAAGIVTAAFALGQAELSRLEARANSELSV
;
A
#
# COMPACT_ATOMS: atom_id res chain seq x y z
N MET A 1 -12.43 8.52 8.49
CA MET A 1 -11.84 7.16 8.49
C MET A 1 -10.35 7.13 8.81
N SER A 2 -9.46 7.77 8.03
CA SER A 2 -8.01 7.74 8.34
C SER A 2 -7.69 8.24 9.75
N GLU A 3 -8.38 9.28 10.21
CA GLU A 3 -8.25 9.82 11.57
C GLU A 3 -8.72 8.82 12.63
N LEU A 4 -9.94 8.27 12.51
CA LEU A 4 -10.44 7.20 13.39
C LEU A 4 -9.48 6.02 13.52
N ALA A 5 -8.94 5.56 12.39
CA ALA A 5 -7.97 4.47 12.35
C ALA A 5 -6.64 4.84 13.01
N ALA A 6 -6.18 6.09 12.84
CA ALA A 6 -4.96 6.59 13.46
C ALA A 6 -5.11 6.76 14.98
N GLU A 7 -6.26 7.25 15.45
CA GLU A 7 -6.58 7.36 16.86
C GLU A 7 -6.63 5.99 17.53
N TYR A 8 -7.31 5.02 16.89
CA TYR A 8 -7.31 3.63 17.31
C TYR A 8 -5.90 3.05 17.36
N ALA A 9 -5.10 3.21 16.30
CA ALA A 9 -3.74 2.69 16.26
C ALA A 9 -2.83 3.33 17.33
N ALA A 10 -3.04 4.62 17.65
CA ALA A 10 -2.27 5.34 18.66
C ALA A 10 -2.57 4.87 20.08
N SER A 11 -3.72 4.24 20.33
CA SER A 11 -4.05 3.66 21.64
C SER A 11 -3.43 2.27 21.84
N LEU A 12 -2.87 1.66 20.79
CA LEU A 12 -2.29 0.31 20.85
C LEU A 12 -0.84 0.32 21.34
N PRO A 13 -0.40 -0.73 22.05
CA PRO A 13 1.01 -0.90 22.40
C PRO A 13 1.90 -1.22 21.18
N GLY A 14 1.30 -1.67 20.07
CA GLY A 14 1.98 -1.96 18.81
C GLY A 14 1.00 -2.29 17.68
N PRO A 15 1.47 -2.39 16.43
CA PRO A 15 0.61 -2.65 15.27
C PRO A 15 0.41 -4.16 14.99
N ASP A 16 0.76 -5.06 15.91
CA ASP A 16 0.58 -6.49 15.74
C ASP A 16 -0.87 -6.94 16.02
N LEU A 17 -1.20 -8.16 15.59
CA LEU A 17 -2.54 -8.71 15.68
C LEU A 17 -3.06 -8.80 17.13
N SER A 18 -2.20 -9.17 18.08
CA SER A 18 -2.59 -9.27 19.49
C SER A 18 -2.89 -7.89 20.08
N SER A 19 -2.06 -6.90 19.76
CA SER A 19 -2.28 -5.51 20.18
C SER A 19 -3.58 -4.93 19.63
N MET A 20 -3.92 -5.18 18.36
CA MET A 20 -5.21 -4.77 17.79
C MET A 20 -6.38 -5.42 18.54
N ILE A 21 -6.34 -6.73 18.78
CA ILE A 21 -7.43 -7.40 19.52
C ILE A 21 -7.61 -6.80 20.92
N LEU A 22 -6.52 -6.44 21.61
CA LEU A 22 -6.58 -5.80 22.92
C LEU A 22 -7.20 -4.39 22.86
N GLY A 23 -6.89 -3.59 21.84
CA GLY A 23 -7.41 -2.23 21.71
C GLY A 23 -8.92 -2.14 21.48
N LEU A 24 -9.55 -3.23 21.04
CA LEU A 24 -11.01 -3.30 20.85
C LEU A 24 -11.78 -3.02 22.14
N SER A 25 -11.21 -3.32 23.32
CA SER A 25 -11.92 -3.14 24.59
C SER A 25 -12.04 -1.69 25.04
N GLU A 26 -11.22 -0.80 24.49
CA GLU A 26 -11.15 0.60 24.90
C GLU A 26 -12.10 1.51 24.10
N ILE A 27 -12.53 1.06 22.91
CA ILE A 27 -13.15 1.95 21.92
C ILE A 27 -14.57 1.52 21.56
N LEU A 28 -14.92 0.26 21.75
CA LEU A 28 -16.27 -0.25 21.48
C LEU A 28 -16.99 -0.60 22.79
N PRO A 29 -18.23 -0.09 23.01
CA PRO A 29 -18.99 -0.37 24.22
C PRO A 29 -19.29 -1.86 24.40
N GLN A 30 -19.25 -2.62 23.31
CA GLN A 30 -19.30 -4.08 23.28
C GLN A 30 -18.09 -4.57 22.49
N VAL A 31 -17.12 -5.15 23.20
CA VAL A 31 -15.84 -5.59 22.63
C VAL A 31 -16.08 -6.72 21.62
N PRO A 32 -15.73 -6.54 20.34
CA PRO A 32 -15.90 -7.60 19.38
C PRO A 32 -15.05 -8.80 19.76
N GLN A 33 -15.67 -9.98 19.76
CA GLN A 33 -14.92 -11.23 19.81
C GLN A 33 -14.24 -11.43 18.46
N VAL A 34 -12.98 -11.85 18.46
CA VAL A 34 -12.29 -12.23 17.22
C VAL A 34 -12.20 -13.75 17.17
N ARG A 35 -12.66 -14.35 16.07
CA ARG A 35 -12.57 -15.80 15.84
C ARG A 35 -11.94 -16.09 14.50
N GLN A 36 -10.99 -17.02 14.52
CA GLN A 36 -10.43 -17.59 13.31
C GLN A 36 -11.20 -18.87 12.95
N VAL A 37 -11.80 -18.90 11.77
CA VAL A 37 -12.60 -20.03 11.27
C VAL A 37 -12.35 -20.20 9.78
N ALA A 38 -12.58 -21.38 9.22
CA ALA A 38 -12.49 -21.58 7.78
C ALA A 38 -13.70 -20.89 7.09
N LEU A 39 -13.42 -19.90 6.23
CA LEU A 39 -14.45 -19.10 5.56
C LEU A 39 -14.59 -19.37 4.05
N GLY A 40 -13.78 -20.29 3.51
CA GLY A 40 -13.81 -20.66 2.10
C GLY A 40 -13.33 -19.51 1.21
N ASP A 41 -14.24 -18.93 0.42
CA ASP A 41 -13.88 -17.86 -0.54
C ASP A 41 -13.86 -16.44 0.09
N ARG A 42 -14.22 -16.31 1.38
CA ARG A 42 -14.22 -15.01 2.09
C ARG A 42 -12.99 -14.88 2.98
N ASP A 43 -12.44 -13.68 3.05
CA ASP A 43 -11.28 -13.39 3.91
C ASP A 43 -11.65 -13.10 5.35
N GLY A 44 -12.79 -12.44 5.57
CA GLY A 44 -13.28 -12.05 6.88
C GLY A 44 -14.71 -11.51 6.82
N ALA A 45 -15.25 -11.20 8.00
CA ALA A 45 -16.52 -10.52 8.16
C ALA A 45 -16.65 -9.90 9.55
N TYR A 46 -17.25 -8.71 9.63
CA TYR A 46 -17.74 -8.13 10.87
C TYR A 46 -19.26 -8.30 10.99
N ASP A 47 -19.69 -8.88 12.11
CA ASP A 47 -21.09 -9.02 12.51
C ASP A 47 -21.38 -8.03 13.65
N PRO A 48 -22.08 -6.91 13.37
CA PRO A 48 -22.39 -5.90 14.37
C PRO A 48 -23.46 -6.36 15.36
N GLU A 49 -24.36 -7.28 14.99
CA GLU A 49 -25.42 -7.76 15.89
C GLU A 49 -24.82 -8.61 17.02
N HIS A 50 -23.86 -9.46 16.67
CA HIS A 50 -23.21 -10.38 17.62
C HIS A 50 -21.87 -9.86 18.17
N HIS A 51 -21.42 -8.68 17.74
CA HIS A 51 -20.10 -8.12 18.06
C HIS A 51 -19.00 -9.15 17.81
N LEU A 52 -18.93 -9.64 16.57
CA LEU A 52 -18.06 -10.74 16.19
C LEU A 52 -17.30 -10.40 14.92
N ILE A 53 -15.98 -10.44 14.98
CA ILE A 53 -15.09 -10.40 13.82
C ILE A 53 -14.66 -11.83 13.51
N LEU A 54 -14.93 -12.27 12.29
CA LEU A 54 -14.49 -13.53 11.72
C LEU A 54 -13.32 -13.29 10.78
N ILE A 55 -12.27 -14.09 10.91
CA ILE A 55 -11.10 -14.06 10.03
C ILE A 55 -10.88 -15.46 9.48
N ASP A 56 -10.59 -15.56 8.19
CA ASP A 56 -10.30 -16.84 7.57
C ASP A 56 -9.01 -17.45 8.15
N SER A 57 -9.14 -18.64 8.72
CA SER A 57 -8.01 -19.35 9.34
C SER A 57 -7.02 -19.90 8.32
N GLU A 58 -7.43 -20.06 7.05
CA GLU A 58 -6.58 -20.61 5.98
C GLU A 58 -5.76 -19.53 5.25
N ALA A 59 -6.13 -18.26 5.41
CA ALA A 59 -5.38 -17.11 4.90
C ALA A 59 -3.97 -17.01 5.53
N THR A 60 -3.03 -16.42 4.79
CA THR A 60 -1.67 -16.18 5.33
C THR A 60 -1.71 -15.21 6.50
N PRO A 61 -0.75 -15.25 7.46
CA PRO A 61 -0.74 -14.32 8.60
C PRO A 61 -0.80 -12.85 8.20
N GLN A 62 -0.09 -12.48 7.14
CA GLN A 62 -0.13 -11.13 6.56
C GLN A 62 -1.54 -10.75 6.09
N ARG A 63 -2.25 -11.66 5.42
CA ARG A 63 -3.62 -11.43 4.94
C ARG A 63 -4.59 -11.35 6.11
N GLN A 64 -4.49 -12.27 7.08
CA GLN A 64 -5.29 -12.23 8.31
C GLN A 64 -5.13 -10.91 9.06
N ARG A 65 -3.90 -10.39 9.16
CA ARG A 65 -3.60 -9.10 9.81
C ARG A 65 -4.26 -7.92 9.09
N PHE A 66 -4.20 -7.91 7.76
CA PHE A 66 -4.87 -6.89 6.96
C PHE A 66 -6.40 -6.99 7.08
N THR A 67 -6.95 -8.20 6.97
CA THR A 67 -8.38 -8.44 7.12
C THR A 67 -8.86 -8.01 8.50
N LEU A 68 -8.13 -8.32 9.58
CA LEU A 68 -8.52 -7.87 10.91
C LEU A 68 -8.57 -6.34 10.99
N ALA A 69 -7.54 -5.64 10.50
CA ALA A 69 -7.55 -4.18 10.46
C ALA A 69 -8.70 -3.63 9.59
N HIS A 70 -9.08 -4.34 8.52
CA HIS A 70 -10.23 -4.01 7.69
C HIS A 70 -11.56 -4.16 8.47
N GLU A 71 -11.77 -5.28 9.16
CA GLU A 71 -12.99 -5.50 9.95
C GLU A 71 -13.07 -4.56 11.18
N ILE A 72 -11.93 -4.22 11.79
CA ILE A 72 -11.88 -3.16 12.81
C ILE A 72 -12.32 -1.82 12.22
N SER A 73 -11.92 -1.52 10.98
CA SER A 73 -12.35 -0.30 10.30
C SER A 73 -13.86 -0.27 10.06
N HIS A 74 -14.47 -1.40 9.70
CA HIS A 74 -15.93 -1.54 9.64
C HIS A 74 -16.57 -1.24 11.00
N ALA A 75 -16.05 -1.82 12.07
CA ALA A 75 -16.57 -1.59 13.41
C ALA A 75 -16.44 -0.13 13.86
N LEU A 76 -15.31 0.53 13.57
CA LEU A 76 -15.12 1.96 13.86
C LEU A 76 -16.10 2.83 13.06
N LEU A 77 -16.22 2.57 11.75
CA LEU A 77 -17.10 3.31 10.86
C LEU A 77 -18.57 3.20 11.28
N LEU A 78 -19.04 1.99 11.60
CA LEU A 78 -20.43 1.75 11.99
C LEU A 78 -20.78 2.34 13.37
N ASN A 79 -19.80 2.64 14.21
CA ASN A 79 -20.02 3.33 15.50
C ASN A 79 -19.92 4.86 15.39
N ASP A 80 -19.34 5.39 14.31
CA ASP A 80 -19.31 6.82 14.03
C ASP A 80 -20.58 7.23 13.27
N HIS A 81 -21.56 7.74 14.03
CA HIS A 81 -22.88 8.06 13.50
C HIS A 81 -22.85 9.23 12.52
N ASP A 82 -21.96 10.20 12.73
CA ASP A 82 -21.85 11.38 11.87
C ASP A 82 -21.27 10.97 10.52
N LEU A 83 -20.15 10.22 10.53
CA LEU A 83 -19.52 9.73 9.30
C LEU A 83 -20.44 8.77 8.52
N LEU A 84 -21.16 7.89 9.22
CA LEU A 84 -22.10 6.98 8.58
C LEU A 84 -23.29 7.73 7.97
N SER A 85 -23.81 8.75 8.66
CA SER A 85 -24.89 9.60 8.14
C SER A 85 -24.45 10.34 6.87
N ASP A 86 -23.26 10.96 6.88
CA ASP A 86 -22.72 11.66 5.71
C ASP A 86 -22.57 10.73 4.49
N LEU A 87 -22.20 9.46 4.72
CA LEU A 87 -22.12 8.47 3.64
C LEU A 87 -23.49 8.13 3.05
N HIS A 88 -24.52 8.00 3.90
CA HIS A 88 -25.89 7.76 3.47
C HIS A 88 -26.48 8.93 2.67
N ASP A 89 -26.07 10.16 2.98
CA ASP A 89 -26.48 11.34 2.22
C ASP A 89 -25.85 11.41 0.82
N LEU A 90 -24.65 10.81 0.66
CA LEU A 90 -23.88 10.86 -0.59
C LEU A 90 -24.07 9.62 -1.48
N TYR A 91 -24.35 8.47 -0.89
CA TYR A 91 -24.36 7.17 -1.58
C TYR A 91 -25.51 6.28 -1.12
N GLU A 92 -26.00 5.44 -2.04
CA GLU A 92 -27.06 4.47 -1.78
C GLU A 92 -26.76 3.14 -2.49
N GLY A 93 -27.32 2.03 -1.97
CA GLY A 93 -27.19 0.69 -2.53
C GLY A 93 -25.73 0.25 -2.72
N ASP A 94 -25.44 -0.41 -3.83
CA ASP A 94 -24.10 -0.94 -4.16
C ASP A 94 -22.98 0.12 -4.10
N LYS A 95 -23.29 1.39 -4.37
CA LYS A 95 -22.29 2.47 -4.30
C LYS A 95 -21.90 2.80 -2.87
N LEU A 96 -22.85 2.73 -1.94
CA LEU A 96 -22.58 2.91 -0.52
C LEU A 96 -21.71 1.77 0.00
N GLU A 97 -22.05 0.52 -0.34
CA GLU A 97 -21.24 -0.65 0.02
C GLU A 97 -19.81 -0.50 -0.51
N GLN A 98 -19.64 -0.10 -1.77
CA GLN A 98 -18.32 0.11 -2.35
C GLN A 98 -17.54 1.26 -1.67
N ALA A 99 -18.23 2.34 -1.28
CA ALA A 99 -17.61 3.45 -0.55
C ALA A 99 -17.13 3.01 0.83
N ILE A 100 -17.96 2.26 1.56
CA ILE A 100 -17.63 1.67 2.87
C ILE A 100 -16.42 0.74 2.75
N GLU A 101 -16.42 -0.18 1.78
CA GLU A 101 -15.30 -1.09 1.53
C GLU A 101 -14.00 -0.34 1.21
N THR A 102 -14.11 0.74 0.43
CA THR A 102 -12.96 1.61 0.11
C THR A 102 -12.43 2.30 1.37
N LEU A 103 -13.32 2.84 2.20
CA LEU A 103 -12.94 3.46 3.47
C LEU A 103 -12.33 2.46 4.44
N CYS A 104 -12.84 1.24 4.53
CA CYS A 104 -12.27 0.20 5.39
C CYS A 104 -10.86 -0.21 4.96
N ASN A 105 -10.59 -0.25 3.65
CA ASN A 105 -9.23 -0.42 3.15
C ASN A 105 -8.31 0.76 3.52
N VAL A 106 -8.81 1.99 3.50
CA VAL A 106 -8.08 3.19 3.96
C VAL A 106 -7.79 3.10 5.46
N GLY A 107 -8.77 2.72 6.27
CA GLY A 107 -8.62 2.53 7.72
C GLY A 107 -7.60 1.45 8.06
N ALA A 108 -7.68 0.29 7.39
CA ALA A 108 -6.71 -0.79 7.54
C ALA A 108 -5.29 -0.34 7.21
N ALA A 109 -5.12 0.38 6.10
CA ALA A 109 -3.83 0.93 5.71
C ALA A 109 -3.28 1.91 6.75
N ALA A 110 -4.11 2.82 7.27
CA ALA A 110 -3.70 3.79 8.29
C ALA A 110 -3.28 3.14 9.62
N MET A 111 -3.96 2.07 10.05
CA MET A 111 -3.58 1.31 11.24
C MET A 111 -2.24 0.58 11.06
N LEU A 112 -2.03 -0.03 9.89
CA LEU A 112 -0.85 -0.87 9.64
C LEU A 112 0.38 -0.07 9.25
N MET A 113 0.18 1.12 8.67
CA MET A 113 1.23 2.02 8.20
C MET A 113 1.05 3.41 8.83
N PRO A 114 1.30 3.55 10.14
CA PRO A 114 1.11 4.83 10.82
C PRO A 114 2.05 5.90 10.23
N PRO A 115 1.66 7.19 10.26
CA PRO A 115 2.44 8.29 9.66
C PRO A 115 3.90 8.29 10.09
N ALA A 116 4.20 8.06 11.37
CA ALA A 116 5.57 8.02 11.88
C ALA A 116 6.44 6.91 11.24
N LEU A 117 5.85 5.76 10.89
CA LEU A 117 6.55 4.70 10.16
C LEU A 117 6.79 5.13 8.71
N VAL A 118 5.77 5.67 8.05
CA VAL A 118 5.88 6.16 6.67
C VAL A 118 6.96 7.24 6.57
N ASP A 119 6.94 8.23 7.47
CA ASP A 119 7.92 9.29 7.60
C ASP A 119 9.34 8.75 7.82
N ASP A 120 9.51 7.75 8.71
CA ASP A 120 10.83 7.17 8.97
C ASP A 120 11.42 6.48 7.73
N VAL A 121 10.63 5.69 7.03
CA VAL A 121 11.08 5.02 5.81
C VAL A 121 11.33 6.04 4.70
N TYR A 122 10.42 7.00 4.52
CA TYR A 122 10.54 8.04 3.49
C TYR A 122 11.76 8.95 3.72
N ARG A 123 12.00 9.39 4.96
CA ARG A 123 13.17 10.23 5.30
C ARG A 123 14.49 9.56 4.94
N ARG A 124 14.59 8.25 5.21
CA ARG A 124 15.78 7.42 4.97
C ARG A 124 16.03 7.19 3.48
N PHE A 125 14.99 6.83 2.72
CA PHE A 125 15.16 6.30 1.36
C PHE A 125 14.57 7.19 0.25
N GLY A 126 13.87 8.27 0.59
CA GLY A 126 13.28 9.23 -0.35
C GLY A 126 12.08 8.69 -1.15
N ALA A 127 11.77 9.31 -2.28
CA ALA A 127 10.68 8.87 -3.14
C ALA A 127 11.11 7.75 -4.11
N THR A 128 11.52 6.59 -3.56
CA THR A 128 12.19 5.52 -4.32
C THR A 128 11.46 4.16 -4.27
N GLY A 129 11.78 3.27 -5.23
CA GLY A 129 11.31 1.88 -5.21
C GLY A 129 11.76 1.11 -3.96
N ARG A 130 12.91 1.47 -3.38
CA ARG A 130 13.40 0.92 -2.11
C ARG A 130 12.51 1.31 -0.94
N THR A 131 12.05 2.55 -0.88
CA THR A 131 11.11 3.06 0.13
C THR A 131 9.83 2.23 0.14
N LEU A 132 9.28 1.96 -1.04
CA LEU A 132 8.11 1.09 -1.18
C LEU A 132 8.36 -0.32 -0.63
N SER A 133 9.50 -0.93 -0.99
CA SER A 133 9.84 -2.27 -0.49
C SER A 133 10.04 -2.29 1.02
N GLU A 134 10.71 -1.29 1.58
CA GLU A 134 10.98 -1.21 3.02
C GLU A 134 9.72 -0.90 3.82
N LEU A 135 8.82 -0.07 3.30
CA LEU A 135 7.54 0.20 3.93
C LEU A 135 6.70 -1.08 4.00
N ALA A 136 6.55 -1.78 2.87
CA ALA A 136 5.81 -3.05 2.82
C ALA A 136 6.37 -4.09 3.80
N ARG A 137 7.70 -4.21 3.87
CA ARG A 137 8.38 -5.15 4.77
C ARG A 137 8.21 -4.79 6.24
N ARG A 138 8.40 -3.52 6.62
CA ARG A 138 8.35 -3.09 8.03
C ARG A 138 6.91 -3.02 8.55
N ALA A 139 5.97 -2.66 7.69
CA ALA A 139 4.55 -2.68 8.00
C ALA A 139 3.91 -4.05 7.78
N ASP A 140 4.68 -5.09 7.42
CA ASP A 140 4.16 -6.44 7.14
C ASP A 140 2.86 -6.43 6.32
N VAL A 141 2.85 -5.68 5.20
CA VAL A 141 1.73 -5.57 4.27
C VAL A 141 2.17 -5.91 2.84
N SER A 142 1.19 -6.14 1.96
CA SER A 142 1.49 -6.31 0.54
C SER A 142 2.13 -5.05 -0.04
N ALA A 143 3.03 -5.21 -1.03
CA ALA A 143 3.62 -4.08 -1.73
C ALA A 143 2.57 -3.18 -2.42
N SER A 144 1.44 -3.74 -2.83
CA SER A 144 0.33 -2.96 -3.40
C SER A 144 -0.35 -2.08 -2.36
N ALA A 145 -0.55 -2.57 -1.13
CA ALA A 145 -1.12 -1.76 -0.06
C ALA A 145 -0.18 -0.60 0.32
N ALA A 146 1.12 -0.89 0.51
CA ALA A 146 2.13 0.13 0.80
C ALA A 146 2.25 1.19 -0.31
N LEU A 147 2.02 0.80 -1.56
CA LEU A 147 2.12 1.67 -2.71
C LEU A 147 1.09 2.80 -2.69
N TYR A 148 -0.15 2.55 -2.27
CA TYR A 148 -1.17 3.60 -2.18
C TYR A 148 -0.87 4.59 -1.04
N THR A 149 -0.48 4.08 0.13
CA THR A 149 -0.08 4.94 1.26
C THR A 149 1.12 5.80 0.93
N LEU A 150 2.16 5.22 0.32
CA LEU A 150 3.36 5.95 -0.06
C LEU A 150 3.07 7.01 -1.13
N ALA A 151 2.24 6.70 -2.13
CA ALA A 151 1.85 7.65 -3.15
C ALA A 151 1.08 8.85 -2.57
N ALA A 152 0.14 8.60 -1.65
CA ALA A 152 -0.61 9.65 -0.96
C ALA A 152 0.27 10.52 -0.06
N HIS A 153 1.34 9.96 0.51
CA HIS A 153 2.31 10.66 1.35
C HIS A 153 3.36 11.47 0.55
N THR A 154 3.48 11.23 -0.76
CA THR A 154 4.54 11.83 -1.57
C THR A 154 4.08 13.14 -2.21
N ASP A 155 4.72 14.25 -1.86
CA ASP A 155 4.37 15.57 -2.42
C ASP A 155 4.91 15.78 -3.84
N THR A 156 6.07 15.18 -4.14
CA THR A 156 6.76 15.40 -5.43
C THR A 156 6.23 14.49 -6.52
N ALA A 157 6.44 14.86 -7.79
CA ALA A 157 5.81 14.17 -8.92
C ALA A 157 6.46 12.80 -9.14
N VAL A 158 5.92 11.77 -8.50
CA VAL A 158 6.40 10.38 -8.57
C VAL A 158 5.27 9.40 -8.86
N MET A 159 5.54 8.45 -9.75
CA MET A 159 4.72 7.27 -9.97
C MET A 159 5.39 6.06 -9.34
N TYR A 160 4.70 5.33 -8.47
CA TYR A 160 5.15 4.06 -7.93
C TYR A 160 4.55 2.90 -8.71
N ALA A 161 5.28 1.79 -8.81
CA ALA A 161 4.79 0.57 -9.42
C ALA A 161 5.32 -0.68 -8.70
N VAL A 162 4.49 -1.70 -8.62
CA VAL A 162 4.88 -3.07 -8.28
C VAL A 162 4.86 -3.88 -9.55
N CYS A 163 6.00 -4.46 -9.92
CA CYS A 163 6.18 -5.24 -11.14
C CYS A 163 6.46 -6.70 -10.80
N GLY A 164 5.80 -7.64 -11.47
CA GLY A 164 5.98 -9.07 -11.24
C GLY A 164 5.88 -9.87 -12.53
N ALA A 165 6.32 -11.13 -12.51
CA ALA A 165 6.30 -11.99 -13.69
C ALA A 165 4.89 -12.06 -14.29
N GLY A 166 4.72 -11.77 -15.59
CA GLY A 166 3.41 -11.87 -16.24
C GLY A 166 2.93 -13.31 -16.45
N ARG A 167 1.61 -13.50 -16.64
CA ARG A 167 1.08 -14.73 -17.29
C ARG A 167 1.38 -14.60 -18.79
N GLY A 168 2.56 -15.04 -19.23
CA GLY A 168 3.06 -14.88 -20.60
C GLY A 168 4.45 -15.50 -20.77
N ALA A 169 5.17 -15.17 -21.85
CA ALA A 169 6.53 -15.66 -22.10
C ALA A 169 7.40 -15.50 -20.83
N ALA A 170 8.01 -16.60 -20.40
CA ALA A 170 8.77 -16.67 -19.17
C ALA A 170 9.86 -15.59 -19.17
N GLY A 171 9.75 -14.63 -18.25
CA GLY A 171 10.79 -13.62 -18.01
C GLY A 171 10.34 -12.17 -18.11
N THR A 172 9.26 -11.84 -18.85
CA THR A 172 8.84 -10.43 -18.98
C THR A 172 8.02 -9.98 -17.76
N LEU A 173 8.48 -8.91 -17.09
CA LEU A 173 7.72 -8.29 -16.02
C LEU A 173 6.50 -7.54 -16.54
N ARG A 174 5.44 -7.50 -15.74
CA ARG A 174 4.27 -6.63 -15.94
C ARG A 174 3.98 -5.86 -14.68
N VAL A 175 3.46 -4.65 -14.85
CA VAL A 175 2.90 -3.86 -13.76
C VAL A 175 1.75 -4.64 -13.14
N ARG A 176 1.81 -4.89 -11.84
CA ARG A 176 0.77 -5.54 -11.04
C ARG A 176 -0.14 -4.51 -10.38
N ALA A 177 0.46 -3.45 -9.85
CA ALA A 177 -0.21 -2.28 -9.29
C ALA A 177 0.63 -1.03 -9.54
N SER A 178 -0.01 0.12 -9.60
CA SER A 178 0.65 1.43 -9.65
C SER A 178 -0.18 2.48 -8.94
N ALA A 179 0.49 3.51 -8.42
CA ALA A 179 -0.15 4.67 -7.82
C ALA A 179 0.75 5.89 -8.03
N ALA A 180 0.12 7.01 -8.31
CA ALA A 180 0.79 8.28 -8.56
C ALA A 180 0.62 9.18 -7.34
N SER A 181 1.62 10.00 -7.04
CA SER A 181 1.43 11.13 -6.14
C SER A 181 0.42 12.13 -6.71
N ALA A 182 -0.14 12.97 -5.84
CA ALA A 182 -1.14 13.97 -6.24
C ALA A 182 -0.63 14.95 -7.32
N SER A 183 0.69 15.20 -7.35
CA SER A 183 1.33 16.09 -8.32
C SER A 183 1.67 15.39 -9.65
N PHE A 184 1.38 14.10 -9.79
CA PHE A 184 1.70 13.32 -10.98
C PHE A 184 0.49 13.17 -11.92
N PRO A 185 0.55 13.66 -13.17
CA PRO A 185 -0.63 13.82 -14.02
C PRO A 185 -1.04 12.59 -14.84
N TYR A 186 -0.31 11.48 -14.76
CA TYR A 186 -0.56 10.28 -15.57
C TYR A 186 -0.73 9.03 -14.70
N SER A 187 -1.31 7.97 -15.25
CA SER A 187 -1.45 6.66 -14.60
C SER A 187 -0.72 5.57 -15.38
N LEU A 188 -0.24 4.53 -14.68
CA LEU A 188 0.43 3.38 -15.28
C LEU A 188 -0.40 2.11 -15.09
N ALA A 189 -1.26 1.77 -16.06
CA ALA A 189 -2.24 0.71 -15.88
C ALA A 189 -1.63 -0.67 -15.51
N PRO A 190 -2.26 -1.45 -14.61
CA PRO A 190 -1.94 -2.86 -14.40
C PRO A 190 -1.94 -3.65 -15.72
N GLY A 191 -1.09 -4.67 -15.78
CA GLY A 191 -0.86 -5.50 -16.97
C GLY A 191 0.08 -4.89 -18.01
N THR A 192 0.47 -3.62 -17.87
CA THR A 192 1.47 -2.97 -18.75
C THR A 192 2.78 -3.75 -18.72
N ALA A 193 3.30 -4.10 -19.90
CA ALA A 193 4.54 -4.85 -20.02
C ALA A 193 5.76 -3.95 -19.77
N ILE A 194 6.73 -4.47 -19.02
CA ILE A 194 8.02 -3.83 -18.85
C ILE A 194 8.94 -4.29 -19.99
N PRO A 195 9.45 -3.39 -20.85
CA PRO A 195 10.29 -3.77 -21.97
C PRO A 195 11.61 -4.44 -21.54
N GLU A 196 12.17 -5.26 -22.43
CA GLU A 196 13.55 -5.74 -22.29
C GLU A 196 14.54 -4.55 -22.29
N GLY A 197 15.60 -4.65 -21.49
CA GLY A 197 16.57 -3.56 -21.28
C GLY A 197 16.03 -2.36 -20.50
N HIS A 198 14.83 -2.43 -19.94
CA HIS A 198 14.35 -1.40 -19.02
C HIS A 198 14.98 -1.59 -17.62
N PRO A 199 15.34 -0.53 -16.87
CA PRO A 199 15.99 -0.66 -15.55
C PRO A 199 15.25 -1.56 -14.56
N VAL A 200 13.92 -1.56 -14.59
CA VAL A 200 13.07 -2.46 -13.78
C VAL A 200 13.30 -3.95 -14.13
N GLN A 201 13.51 -4.27 -15.41
CA GLN A 201 13.83 -5.62 -15.86
C GLN A 201 15.29 -5.98 -15.50
N GLU A 202 16.21 -5.03 -15.61
CA GLU A 202 17.62 -5.22 -15.22
C GLU A 202 17.76 -5.50 -13.72
N ALA A 203 17.03 -4.76 -12.86
CA ALA A 203 16.99 -5.02 -11.42
C ALA A 203 16.48 -6.44 -11.11
N ARG A 204 15.48 -6.92 -11.87
CA ARG A 204 14.97 -8.29 -11.72
C ARG A 204 15.97 -9.37 -12.12
N LEU A 205 16.73 -9.14 -13.18
CA LEU A 205 17.67 -10.10 -13.74
C LEU A 205 18.95 -10.16 -12.91
N SER A 206 19.47 -9.01 -12.50
CA SER A 206 20.68 -8.89 -11.69
C SER A 206 20.44 -9.24 -10.21
N GLY A 207 19.22 -9.06 -9.72
CA GLY A 207 18.93 -9.14 -8.29
C GLY A 207 19.49 -7.96 -7.49
N LEU A 208 19.96 -6.90 -8.15
CA LEU A 208 20.54 -5.71 -7.54
C LEU A 208 19.64 -4.48 -7.75
N PRO A 209 19.64 -3.51 -6.82
CA PRO A 209 19.00 -2.23 -7.04
C PRO A 209 19.58 -1.51 -8.26
N VAL A 210 18.72 -0.83 -9.03
CA VAL A 210 19.12 -0.02 -10.18
C VAL A 210 18.51 1.37 -10.05
N GLU A 211 19.33 2.41 -10.19
CA GLU A 211 18.92 3.81 -10.16
C GLU A 211 19.54 4.55 -11.34
N THR A 212 18.72 5.06 -12.25
CA THR A 212 19.21 5.71 -13.48
C THR A 212 18.15 6.56 -14.16
N THR A 213 18.58 7.47 -15.03
CA THR A 213 17.66 8.17 -15.93
C THR A 213 17.19 7.22 -17.03
N SER A 214 15.87 7.09 -17.19
CA SER A 214 15.26 6.26 -18.23
C SER A 214 13.87 6.83 -18.57
N TYR A 215 12.84 5.98 -18.66
CA TYR A 215 11.49 6.41 -19.04
C TYR A 215 10.40 5.60 -18.33
N ILE A 216 9.17 6.11 -18.40
CA ILE A 216 7.97 5.41 -17.95
C ILE A 216 7.42 4.58 -19.11
N PRO A 217 7.27 3.25 -18.97
CA PRO A 217 6.85 2.38 -20.06
C PRO A 217 5.33 2.34 -20.20
N PHE A 218 4.71 3.42 -20.67
CA PHE A 218 3.25 3.45 -20.85
C PHE A 218 2.77 2.43 -21.90
N ARG A 219 1.57 1.87 -21.70
CA ARG A 219 0.94 0.91 -22.63
C ARG A 219 0.77 1.44 -24.06
N SER A 220 0.65 2.77 -24.22
CA SER A 220 0.57 3.43 -25.53
C SER A 220 1.87 3.39 -26.34
N GLY A 221 2.98 2.95 -25.73
CA GLY A 221 4.33 3.02 -26.32
C GLY A 221 5.02 4.38 -26.11
N ARG A 222 4.32 5.38 -25.57
CA ARG A 222 4.94 6.66 -25.19
C ARG A 222 6.02 6.41 -24.14
N LYS A 223 7.23 6.92 -24.39
CA LYS A 223 8.36 6.88 -23.46
C LYS A 223 8.57 8.25 -22.85
N MET A 224 8.02 8.47 -21.66
CA MET A 224 8.21 9.73 -20.93
C MET A 224 9.48 9.67 -20.10
N PRO A 225 10.44 10.59 -20.26
CA PRO A 225 11.66 10.58 -19.44
C PRO A 225 11.36 10.67 -17.94
N ALA A 226 12.08 9.90 -17.14
CA ALA A 226 11.97 9.89 -15.68
C ALA A 226 13.26 9.37 -15.03
N TYR A 227 13.52 9.76 -13.78
CA TYR A 227 14.48 9.01 -12.96
C TYR A 227 13.80 7.73 -12.46
N VAL A 228 14.42 6.60 -12.73
CA VAL A 228 13.88 5.29 -12.37
C VAL A 228 14.71 4.71 -11.25
N THR A 229 14.06 4.42 -10.13
CA THR A 229 14.64 3.60 -9.06
C THR A 229 13.89 2.28 -9.04
N ALA A 230 14.61 1.16 -9.15
CA ALA A 230 14.07 -0.18 -9.19
C ALA A 230 14.74 -1.04 -8.13
N TYR A 231 13.94 -1.62 -7.24
CA TYR A 231 14.44 -2.42 -6.12
C TYR A 231 13.85 -3.84 -6.21
N PRO A 232 14.68 -4.88 -6.39
CA PRO A 232 14.20 -6.25 -6.44
C PRO A 232 13.87 -6.77 -5.03
N ALA A 233 12.70 -7.37 -4.87
CA ALA A 233 12.25 -7.93 -3.59
C ALA A 233 11.38 -9.18 -3.82
N ALA A 234 11.76 -10.32 -3.25
CA ALA A 234 10.93 -11.54 -3.17
C ALA A 234 10.11 -11.89 -4.44
N GLY A 235 10.75 -11.91 -5.61
CA GLY A 235 10.12 -12.28 -6.89
C GLY A 235 9.34 -11.17 -7.60
N ILE A 236 9.22 -9.99 -6.98
CA ILE A 236 8.73 -8.74 -7.59
C ILE A 236 9.87 -7.71 -7.70
N VAL A 237 9.59 -6.61 -8.37
CA VAL A 237 10.42 -5.40 -8.36
C VAL A 237 9.51 -4.22 -8.01
N THR A 238 9.85 -3.49 -6.96
CA THR A 238 9.21 -2.21 -6.64
C THR A 238 9.95 -1.09 -7.36
N ALA A 239 9.22 -0.18 -7.99
CA ALA A 239 9.80 0.88 -8.79
C ALA A 239 9.18 2.23 -8.43
N ALA A 240 9.98 3.29 -8.57
CA ALA A 240 9.50 4.67 -8.58
C ALA A 240 10.02 5.38 -9.83
N PHE A 241 9.16 6.19 -10.45
CA PHE A 241 9.44 7.01 -11.62
C PHE A 241 9.21 8.47 -11.24
N ALA A 242 10.29 9.21 -11.00
CA ALA A 242 10.23 10.61 -10.63
C ALA A 242 10.33 11.52 -11.87
N LEU A 243 9.48 12.54 -11.94
CA LEU A 243 9.53 13.58 -12.96
C LEU A 243 10.34 14.79 -12.48
N GLY A 244 11.03 15.44 -13.41
CA GLY A 244 11.62 16.76 -13.20
C GLY A 244 13.11 16.74 -12.87
N GLN A 245 13.84 17.65 -13.52
CA GLN A 245 15.30 17.74 -13.48
C GLN A 245 15.86 18.05 -12.08
N ALA A 246 15.09 18.75 -11.23
CA ALA A 246 15.47 19.05 -9.84
C ALA A 246 15.35 17.83 -8.91
N GLU A 247 14.34 16.98 -9.12
CA GLU A 247 14.14 15.74 -8.37
C GLU A 247 15.18 14.70 -8.77
N LEU A 248 15.42 14.60 -10.08
CA LEU A 248 16.57 13.94 -10.72
C LEU A 248 17.89 14.36 -10.04
N SER A 249 18.20 15.67 -9.99
CA SER A 249 19.44 16.16 -9.38
C SER A 249 19.54 15.92 -7.87
N ARG A 250 18.43 15.96 -7.11
CA ARG A 250 18.43 15.65 -5.66
C ARG A 250 18.69 14.17 -5.39
N LEU A 251 18.06 13.27 -6.15
CA LEU A 251 18.25 11.83 -6.00
C LEU A 251 19.65 11.41 -6.49
N GLU A 252 20.12 11.96 -7.59
CA GLU A 252 21.50 11.75 -8.10
C GLU A 252 22.57 12.26 -7.12
N ALA A 253 22.35 13.41 -6.47
CA ALA A 253 23.27 13.92 -5.44
C ALA A 253 23.34 13.01 -4.20
N ARG A 254 22.22 12.40 -3.79
CA ARG A 254 22.18 11.42 -2.69
C ARG A 254 22.92 10.13 -3.06
N ALA A 255 22.66 9.55 -4.23
CA ALA A 255 23.32 8.33 -4.69
C ALA A 255 24.86 8.48 -4.74
N ASN A 256 25.36 9.64 -5.19
CA ASN A 256 26.79 9.92 -5.23
C ASN A 256 27.42 10.12 -3.84
N SER A 257 26.64 10.55 -2.84
CA SER A 257 27.12 10.73 -1.46
C SER A 257 27.27 9.41 -0.69
N GLU A 258 26.44 8.39 -0.99
CA GLU A 258 26.54 7.06 -0.36
C GLU A 258 27.68 6.19 -0.95
N LEU A 259 28.15 6.51 -2.16
CA LEU A 259 29.30 5.85 -2.80
C LEU A 259 30.68 6.44 -2.39
N SER A 260 30.67 7.51 -1.59
CA SER A 260 31.88 8.26 -1.18
C SER A 260 32.33 7.96 0.26
N VAL A 261 31.76 6.93 0.90
CA VAL A 261 32.09 6.45 2.25
C VAL A 261 32.60 5.01 2.16
#